data_AF-A0ABC8ARY5-F1
#
_entry.id   AF-A0ABC8ARY5-F1
#
_cell.length_a   1.000
_cell.length_b   1.000
_cell.length_c   1.000
_cell.angle_alpha   90.00
_cell.angle_beta   90.00
_cell.angle_gamma   90.00
#
_symmetry.space_group_name_H-M   'P 1'
#
loop_
_entity.id
_entity.type
_entity.pdbx_description
1 polymer ?
#
loop_
_entity_poly.entity_id
_entity_poly.type
_entity_poly.pdbx_seq_one_letter_code
_entity_poly.pdbx_strand_id
1 'polypeptide(L)'
;MTNSTVMIHRYSGGMYGIIPAADVGALSAAPGPGTMVLEVLGGHLVWNVLAAQEVPAALIAEADLAQEWVWAVYGEAVALAVDDLGSDAAGSAEVPALPGSPAPAVSVRRLAYAHWASRWWPASTLDGIAALDPVLLDRDIAVLTEECESLLDGSDFLAPLVPTYIESLPRASDYALAAGDESGTAGTLVLARGTGGWDWRRCPPGLVDASESAVSWQLIRHAGATTVAGNVAAHPELPADIPAHLRPWAHIDTGRGEFDTELRAADDTWIGESDLATTTSAVRITIHVPGFGPIPDTADALSDTEPTIESAATLRRRIREFATSRLRRAASPAAEDDAFPPLLAEIAAANGDSDF
;
A
#
# COMPACT_ATOMS: atom_id res chain seq x y z
N MET A 1 19.34 -18.53 12.26
CA MET A 1 20.09 -18.11 11.05
C MET A 1 19.82 -19.11 9.95
N THR A 2 18.81 -18.84 9.13
CA THR A 2 18.56 -19.59 7.90
C THR A 2 19.58 -19.10 6.87
N ASN A 3 20.53 -19.95 6.48
CA ASN A 3 21.42 -19.68 5.34
C ASN A 3 20.54 -19.41 4.12
N SER A 4 20.44 -18.14 3.73
CA SER A 4 19.67 -17.73 2.57
C SER A 4 20.64 -17.68 1.39
N THR A 5 20.27 -18.26 0.26
CA THR A 5 21.10 -18.18 -0.95
C THR A 5 20.56 -17.08 -1.86
N VAL A 6 21.45 -16.30 -2.45
CA VAL A 6 21.10 -15.26 -3.43
C VAL A 6 21.76 -15.54 -4.78
N MET A 7 21.06 -15.14 -5.84
CA MET A 7 21.55 -15.14 -7.20
C MET A 7 21.97 -13.72 -7.57
N ILE A 8 23.21 -13.55 -7.99
CA ILE A 8 23.72 -12.26 -8.46
C ILE A 8 23.71 -12.30 -9.98
N HIS A 9 23.02 -11.35 -10.60
CA HIS A 9 22.91 -11.19 -12.04
C HIS A 9 23.48 -9.86 -12.46
N ARG A 10 24.22 -9.83 -13.57
CA ARG A 10 24.61 -8.57 -14.23
C ARG A 10 23.68 -8.30 -15.41
N TYR A 11 23.04 -7.14 -15.41
CA TYR A 11 22.15 -6.68 -16.49
C TYR A 11 22.92 -5.86 -17.54
N SER A 12 22.33 -5.70 -18.72
CA SER A 12 22.86 -4.79 -19.74
C SER A 12 22.90 -3.35 -19.20
N GLY A 13 24.03 -2.68 -19.38
CA GLY A 13 24.24 -1.31 -18.88
C GLY A 13 25.02 -1.21 -17.56
N GLY A 14 25.50 -2.33 -17.00
CA GLY A 14 26.35 -2.32 -15.80
C GLY A 14 25.61 -2.36 -14.47
N MET A 15 24.29 -2.56 -14.49
CA MET A 15 23.49 -2.77 -13.27
C MET A 15 23.62 -4.22 -12.77
N TYR A 16 23.46 -4.40 -11.47
CA TYR A 16 23.45 -5.72 -10.82
C TYR A 16 22.10 -5.97 -10.15
N GLY A 17 21.62 -7.20 -10.23
CA GLY A 17 20.49 -7.71 -9.45
C GLY A 17 20.98 -8.73 -8.44
N ILE A 18 20.67 -8.54 -7.16
CA ILE A 18 20.80 -9.59 -6.14
C ILE A 18 19.39 -10.11 -5.86
N ILE A 19 19.13 -11.37 -6.16
CA ILE A 19 17.79 -11.97 -6.11
C ILE A 19 17.81 -13.15 -5.13
N PRO A 20 17.04 -13.12 -4.04
CA PRO A 20 16.88 -14.27 -3.16
C PRO A 20 16.36 -15.48 -3.94
N ALA A 21 16.94 -16.66 -3.72
CA ALA A 21 16.49 -17.89 -4.40
C ALA A 21 15.01 -18.22 -4.11
N ALA A 22 14.47 -17.73 -2.99
CA ALA A 22 13.08 -17.87 -2.60
C ALA A 22 12.11 -16.97 -3.39
N ASP A 23 12.60 -15.92 -4.06
CA ASP A 23 11.76 -14.93 -4.77
C ASP A 23 12.42 -14.44 -6.07
N VAL A 24 12.45 -15.33 -7.07
CA VAL A 24 13.09 -15.09 -8.38
C VAL A 24 12.43 -13.93 -9.16
N GLY A 25 11.18 -13.58 -8.83
CA GLY A 25 10.41 -12.51 -9.50
C GLY A 25 10.45 -11.14 -8.81
N ALA A 26 11.18 -11.00 -7.70
CA ALA A 26 11.14 -9.82 -6.84
C ALA A 26 11.41 -8.48 -7.56
N LEU A 27 12.26 -8.50 -8.60
CA LEU A 27 12.65 -7.31 -9.37
C LEU A 27 11.87 -7.13 -10.69
N SER A 28 10.97 -8.06 -11.03
CA SER A 28 10.26 -8.05 -12.32
C SER A 28 8.85 -7.44 -12.25
N ALA A 29 8.28 -7.31 -11.05
CA ALA A 29 6.95 -6.75 -10.86
C ALA A 29 7.01 -5.23 -10.62
N ALA A 30 6.09 -4.48 -11.22
CA ALA A 30 5.90 -3.07 -10.88
C ALA A 30 5.55 -2.95 -9.38
N PRO A 31 6.19 -2.03 -8.63
CA PRO A 31 5.95 -1.90 -7.20
C PRO A 31 4.47 -1.56 -6.95
N GLY A 32 3.88 -2.28 -6.00
CA GLY A 32 2.48 -2.13 -5.63
C GLY A 32 2.26 -2.43 -4.15
N PRO A 33 1.00 -2.61 -3.73
CA PRO A 33 0.66 -2.81 -2.31
C PRO A 33 1.36 -4.02 -1.64
N GLY A 34 1.86 -4.98 -2.41
CA GLY A 34 2.59 -6.14 -1.87
C GLY A 34 4.10 -5.91 -1.68
N THR A 35 4.63 -4.74 -2.06
CA THR A 35 6.07 -4.51 -2.21
C THR A 35 6.55 -3.37 -1.31
N MET A 36 7.56 -3.63 -0.48
CA MET A 36 8.32 -2.62 0.25
C MET A 36 9.57 -2.27 -0.56
N VAL A 37 9.86 -0.98 -0.70
CA VAL A 37 11.02 -0.49 -1.45
C VAL A 37 11.74 0.53 -0.58
N LEU A 38 13.08 0.51 -0.60
CA LEU A 38 13.93 1.48 0.07
C LEU A 38 15.09 1.88 -0.85
N GLU A 39 15.33 3.18 -0.98
CA GLU A 39 16.46 3.71 -1.73
C GLU A 39 17.72 3.66 -0.87
N VAL A 40 18.84 3.24 -1.45
CA VAL A 40 20.13 3.11 -0.76
C VAL A 40 21.23 3.65 -1.67
N LEU A 41 22.41 3.90 -1.12
CA LEU A 41 23.53 4.44 -1.90
C LEU A 41 23.82 3.58 -3.14
N GLY A 42 23.63 4.13 -4.34
CA GLY A 42 23.88 3.43 -5.59
C GLY A 42 22.88 2.33 -5.95
N GLY A 43 21.72 2.24 -5.31
CA GLY A 43 20.72 1.21 -5.61
C GLY A 43 19.40 1.31 -4.85
N HIS A 44 18.62 0.23 -4.88
CA HIS A 44 17.43 0.09 -4.06
C HIS A 44 17.23 -1.36 -3.61
N LEU A 45 16.58 -1.50 -2.46
CA LEU A 45 16.21 -2.77 -1.85
C LEU A 45 14.71 -3.00 -1.97
N VAL A 46 14.31 -4.24 -2.21
CA VAL A 46 12.93 -4.66 -2.46
C VAL A 46 12.61 -5.87 -1.60
N TRP A 47 11.47 -5.83 -0.92
CA TRP A 47 10.89 -6.96 -0.21
C TRP A 47 9.43 -7.15 -0.61
N ASN A 48 8.97 -8.40 -0.52
CA ASN A 48 7.54 -8.67 -0.41
C ASN A 48 7.09 -8.52 1.05
N VAL A 49 6.14 -7.63 1.32
CA VAL A 49 5.65 -7.34 2.68
C VAL A 49 5.02 -8.58 3.35
N LEU A 50 4.47 -9.49 2.56
CA LEU A 50 3.80 -10.71 3.01
C LEU A 50 4.76 -11.91 3.13
N ALA A 51 5.98 -11.80 2.61
CA ALA A 51 6.95 -12.88 2.66
C ALA A 51 7.69 -12.88 4.00
N ALA A 52 7.94 -14.08 4.53
CA ALA A 52 8.80 -14.26 5.71
C ALA A 52 10.28 -14.01 5.40
N GLN A 53 10.63 -13.83 4.13
CA GLN A 53 12.00 -13.60 3.66
C GLN A 53 12.59 -12.35 4.31
N GLU A 54 13.73 -12.50 4.98
CA GLU A 54 14.43 -11.39 5.64
C GLU A 54 15.35 -10.65 4.68
N VAL A 55 16.01 -11.41 3.79
CA VAL A 55 16.98 -10.90 2.84
C VAL A 55 16.26 -10.26 1.63
N PRO A 56 16.49 -8.97 1.34
CA PRO A 56 15.87 -8.28 0.20
C PRO A 56 16.35 -8.80 -1.15
N ALA A 57 15.58 -8.52 -2.21
CA ALA A 57 16.17 -8.35 -3.53
C ALA A 57 16.75 -6.94 -3.68
N ALA A 58 17.80 -6.78 -4.48
CA ALA A 58 18.42 -5.49 -4.72
C ALA A 58 18.68 -5.24 -6.20
N LEU A 59 18.50 -3.99 -6.63
CA LEU A 59 19.03 -3.50 -7.89
C LEU A 59 20.11 -2.46 -7.58
N ILE A 60 21.30 -2.66 -8.15
CA ILE A 60 22.47 -1.82 -7.93
C ILE A 60 22.82 -1.16 -9.26
N ALA A 61 22.82 0.18 -9.27
CA ALA A 61 23.25 0.99 -10.40
C ALA A 61 24.72 1.39 -10.28
N GLU A 62 25.22 1.62 -9.05
CA GLU A 62 26.59 2.06 -8.77
C GLU A 62 27.22 1.13 -7.73
N ALA A 63 27.94 0.11 -8.20
CA ALA A 63 28.52 -0.92 -7.33
C ALA A 63 29.49 -0.35 -6.29
N ASP A 64 30.31 0.63 -6.66
CA ASP A 64 31.31 1.24 -5.76
C ASP A 64 30.66 1.91 -4.54
N LEU A 65 29.52 2.59 -4.73
CA LEU A 65 28.74 3.19 -3.64
C LEU A 65 28.01 2.13 -2.81
N ALA A 66 27.66 1.00 -3.43
CA ALA A 66 26.85 -0.03 -2.81
C ALA A 66 27.62 -1.01 -1.92
N GLN A 67 28.95 -1.11 -2.06
CA GLN A 67 29.75 -2.15 -1.42
C GLN A 67 29.55 -2.25 0.10
N GLU A 68 29.47 -1.12 0.80
CA GLU A 68 29.33 -1.09 2.26
C GLU A 68 28.00 -1.71 2.71
N TRP A 69 26.88 -1.30 2.09
CA TRP A 69 25.58 -1.83 2.46
C TRP A 69 25.37 -3.25 1.94
N VAL A 70 25.97 -3.63 0.80
CA VAL A 70 25.94 -5.01 0.30
C VAL A 70 26.61 -5.95 1.31
N TRP A 71 27.77 -5.56 1.85
CA TRP A 71 28.44 -6.33 2.92
C TRP A 71 27.58 -6.42 4.19
N ALA A 72 26.97 -5.31 4.62
CA ALA A 72 26.14 -5.28 5.82
C ALA A 72 24.88 -6.16 5.70
N VAL A 73 24.17 -6.06 4.58
CA VAL A 73 22.86 -6.71 4.34
C VAL A 73 23.00 -8.15 3.85
N TYR A 74 23.96 -8.44 2.98
CA TYR A 74 24.11 -9.77 2.36
C TYR A 74 25.34 -10.54 2.83
N GLY A 75 26.37 -9.84 3.31
CA GLY A 75 27.60 -10.45 3.80
C GLY A 75 28.79 -10.36 2.84
N GLU A 76 29.95 -10.76 3.36
CA GLU A 76 31.24 -10.70 2.67
C GLU A 76 31.24 -11.46 1.33
N ALA A 77 30.71 -12.69 1.30
CA ALA A 77 30.71 -13.51 0.10
C ALA A 77 29.97 -12.83 -1.08
N VAL A 78 28.87 -12.13 -0.79
CA VAL A 78 28.08 -11.43 -1.79
C VAL A 78 28.76 -10.15 -2.24
N ALA A 79 29.34 -9.38 -1.30
CA ALA A 79 30.11 -8.18 -1.62
C ALA A 79 31.30 -8.47 -2.56
N LEU A 80 32.08 -9.50 -2.26
CA LEU A 80 33.18 -9.97 -3.12
C LEU A 80 32.70 -10.40 -4.50
N ALA A 81 31.58 -11.11 -4.58
CA ALA A 81 31.03 -11.55 -5.85
C ALA A 81 30.51 -10.39 -6.72
N VAL A 82 29.94 -9.35 -6.11
CA VAL A 82 29.54 -8.11 -6.83
C VAL A 82 30.76 -7.39 -7.37
N ASP A 83 31.84 -7.28 -6.58
CA ASP A 83 33.12 -6.67 -6.98
C ASP A 83 33.79 -7.44 -8.13
N ASP A 84 33.90 -8.76 -7.99
CA ASP A 84 34.49 -9.65 -9.00
C ASP A 84 33.73 -9.58 -10.34
N LEU A 85 32.39 -9.56 -10.32
CA LEU A 85 31.56 -9.43 -11.52
C LEU A 85 31.74 -8.08 -12.25
N GLY A 86 32.25 -7.05 -11.56
CA GLY A 86 32.64 -5.77 -12.16
C GLY A 86 33.89 -5.86 -13.04
N SER A 87 34.76 -6.84 -12.80
CA SER A 87 36.11 -6.84 -13.36
C SER A 87 36.27 -7.55 -14.72
N ASP A 88 35.50 -8.59 -15.06
CA ASP A 88 35.32 -9.13 -16.43
C ASP A 88 34.56 -10.47 -16.39
N ALA A 89 33.22 -10.46 -16.55
CA ALA A 89 32.41 -11.56 -17.11
C ALA A 89 30.92 -11.19 -17.12
N ALA A 90 30.22 -11.48 -18.23
CA ALA A 90 28.77 -11.68 -18.19
C ALA A 90 28.52 -13.04 -17.50
N GLY A 91 27.88 -13.02 -16.34
CA GLY A 91 27.67 -14.23 -15.55
C GLY A 91 26.61 -14.04 -14.48
N SER A 92 26.09 -15.16 -13.98
CA SER A 92 25.32 -15.23 -12.76
C SER A 92 26.11 -16.02 -11.73
N ALA A 93 26.09 -15.58 -10.48
CA ALA A 93 26.74 -16.27 -9.38
C ALA A 93 25.71 -16.62 -8.29
N GLU A 94 25.74 -17.87 -7.83
CA GLU A 94 24.98 -18.32 -6.66
C GLU A 94 25.87 -18.23 -5.43
N VAL A 95 25.46 -17.44 -4.44
CA VAL A 95 26.28 -17.12 -3.28
C VAL A 95 25.46 -17.23 -1.99
N PRO A 96 25.99 -17.85 -0.92
CA PRO A 96 25.34 -17.80 0.38
C PRO A 96 25.33 -16.37 0.91
N ALA A 97 24.15 -15.86 1.24
CA ALA A 97 23.97 -14.61 1.95
C ALA A 97 23.98 -14.86 3.46
N LEU A 98 24.98 -14.29 4.12
CA LEU A 98 25.12 -14.28 5.56
C LEU A 98 25.40 -12.84 6.00
N PRO A 99 24.37 -12.07 6.41
CA PRO A 99 24.51 -10.65 6.74
C PRO A 99 25.69 -10.42 7.69
N GLY A 100 26.58 -9.47 7.33
CA GLY A 100 27.77 -9.16 8.13
C GLY A 100 27.41 -8.61 9.52
N SER A 101 26.25 -7.95 9.63
CA SER A 101 25.65 -7.55 10.90
C SER A 101 24.12 -7.62 10.82
N PRO A 102 23.43 -8.28 11.77
CA PRO A 102 21.98 -8.42 11.73
C PRO A 102 21.24 -7.11 12.04
N ALA A 103 21.82 -6.22 12.86
CA ALA A 103 21.13 -5.01 13.33
C ALA A 103 20.84 -4.00 12.20
N PRO A 104 21.78 -3.67 11.30
CA PRO A 104 21.49 -2.81 10.15
C PRO A 104 20.47 -3.44 9.19
N ALA A 105 20.58 -4.74 8.91
CA ALA A 105 19.63 -5.43 8.02
C ALA A 105 18.19 -5.38 8.54
N VAL A 106 18.00 -5.50 9.87
CA VAL A 106 16.70 -5.34 10.53
C VAL A 106 16.20 -3.89 10.42
N SER A 107 17.06 -2.91 10.70
CA SER A 107 16.69 -1.48 10.72
C SER A 107 16.27 -1.00 9.34
N VAL A 108 17.03 -1.36 8.30
CA VAL A 108 16.72 -1.08 6.88
C VAL A 108 15.39 -1.72 6.47
N ARG A 109 15.14 -2.98 6.86
CA ARG A 109 13.83 -3.63 6.59
C ARG A 109 12.69 -2.93 7.31
N ARG A 110 12.89 -2.49 8.56
CA ARG A 110 11.89 -1.74 9.34
C ARG A 110 11.60 -0.39 8.70
N LEU A 111 12.61 0.32 8.20
CA LEU A 111 12.44 1.58 7.48
C LEU A 111 11.63 1.39 6.20
N ALA A 112 11.98 0.38 5.38
CA ALA A 112 11.23 0.02 4.18
C ALA A 112 9.75 -0.29 4.50
N TYR A 113 9.51 -0.98 5.62
CA TYR A 113 8.15 -1.26 6.10
C TYR A 113 7.40 -0.01 6.57
N ALA A 114 8.06 0.92 7.27
CA ALA A 114 7.44 2.17 7.69
C ALA A 114 7.02 3.04 6.48
N HIS A 115 7.87 3.11 5.44
CA HIS A 115 7.50 3.75 4.17
C HIS A 115 6.40 3.01 3.41
N TRP A 116 6.37 1.68 3.49
CA TRP A 116 5.26 0.91 2.94
C TRP A 116 3.95 1.22 3.68
N ALA A 117 3.99 1.27 5.02
CA ALA A 117 2.83 1.54 5.86
C ALA A 117 2.27 2.94 5.59
N SER A 118 3.12 3.95 5.41
CA SER A 118 2.64 5.31 5.11
C SER A 118 1.93 5.43 3.76
N ARG A 119 2.14 4.48 2.85
CA ARG A 119 1.57 4.49 1.49
C ARG A 119 0.45 3.47 1.28
N TRP A 120 0.50 2.34 1.97
CA TRP A 120 -0.32 1.17 1.68
C TRP A 120 -0.98 0.54 2.91
N TRP A 121 -0.84 1.14 4.10
CA TRP A 121 -1.55 0.62 5.28
C TRP A 121 -3.06 0.59 5.03
N PRO A 122 -3.71 -0.59 5.16
CA PRO A 122 -5.06 -0.77 4.69
C PRO A 122 -6.09 -0.40 5.77
N ALA A 123 -6.06 0.85 6.24
CA ALA A 123 -6.99 1.34 7.23
C ALA A 123 -8.44 1.17 6.73
N SER A 124 -9.30 0.66 7.60
CA SER A 124 -10.68 0.36 7.25
C SER A 124 -11.56 0.36 8.49
N THR A 125 -12.57 1.24 8.50
CA THR A 125 -13.63 1.22 9.52
C THR A 125 -14.51 -0.02 9.35
N LEU A 126 -14.75 -0.44 8.10
CA LEU A 126 -15.59 -1.61 7.78
C LEU A 126 -14.97 -2.94 8.22
N ASP A 127 -13.65 -3.07 8.10
CA ASP A 127 -12.93 -4.29 8.43
C ASP A 127 -12.27 -4.24 9.84
N GLY A 128 -12.46 -3.14 10.59
CA GLY A 128 -11.88 -2.95 11.93
C GLY A 128 -10.35 -2.88 11.93
N ILE A 129 -9.77 -2.22 10.93
CA ILE A 129 -8.33 -1.99 10.81
C ILE A 129 -8.08 -0.51 11.11
N ALA A 130 -7.61 -0.23 12.33
CA ALA A 130 -7.30 1.13 12.76
C ALA A 130 -6.30 1.81 11.82
N ALA A 131 -6.50 3.11 11.59
CA ALA A 131 -5.52 3.96 10.91
C ALA A 131 -4.26 4.11 11.77
N LEU A 132 -3.12 4.30 11.12
CA LEU A 132 -1.87 4.61 11.80
C LEU A 132 -1.73 6.12 11.91
N ASP A 133 -1.49 6.63 13.12
CA ASP A 133 -1.25 8.05 13.35
C ASP A 133 -0.04 8.50 12.50
N PRO A 134 -0.23 9.44 11.54
CA PRO A 134 0.82 9.85 10.64
C PRO A 134 1.99 10.53 11.36
N VAL A 135 1.76 11.21 12.48
CA VAL A 135 2.82 11.88 13.26
C VAL A 135 3.70 10.85 13.95
N LEU A 136 3.11 9.78 14.49
CA LEU A 136 3.87 8.69 15.08
C LEU A 136 4.62 7.90 14.00
N LEU A 137 4.00 7.69 12.85
CA LEU A 137 4.64 6.99 11.73
C LEU A 137 5.82 7.79 11.17
N ASP A 138 5.68 9.11 11.03
CA ASP A 138 6.77 10.01 10.62
C ASP A 138 7.91 9.99 11.64
N ARG A 139 7.59 9.88 12.93
CA ARG A 139 8.59 9.72 13.99
C ARG A 139 9.33 8.38 13.89
N ASP A 140 8.61 7.29 13.67
CA ASP A 140 9.22 5.98 13.45
C ASP A 140 10.16 6.00 12.23
N ILE A 141 9.72 6.60 11.12
CA ILE A 141 10.53 6.80 9.92
C ILE A 141 11.80 7.61 10.25
N ALA A 142 11.67 8.76 10.90
CA ALA A 142 12.83 9.62 11.21
C ALA A 142 13.88 8.91 12.09
N VAL A 143 13.45 8.16 13.10
CA VAL A 143 14.35 7.38 13.96
C VAL A 143 15.04 6.27 13.16
N LEU A 144 14.29 5.53 12.35
CA LEU A 144 14.84 4.45 11.52
C LEU A 144 15.78 4.97 10.43
N THR A 145 15.53 6.16 9.88
CA THR A 145 16.42 6.86 8.95
C THR A 145 17.75 7.19 9.63
N GLU A 146 17.75 7.73 10.85
CA GLU A 146 18.97 8.01 11.61
C GLU A 146 19.76 6.73 11.92
N GLU A 147 19.07 5.63 12.26
CA GLU A 147 19.70 4.31 12.45
C GLU A 147 20.36 3.75 11.17
N CYS A 148 19.91 4.19 9.99
CA CYS A 148 20.36 3.71 8.68
C CYS A 148 21.24 4.71 7.91
N GLU A 149 21.63 5.86 8.49
CA GLU A 149 22.26 6.99 7.79
C GLU A 149 23.45 6.58 6.88
N SER A 150 24.29 5.64 7.32
CA SER A 150 25.47 5.22 6.55
C SER A 150 25.15 4.39 5.29
N LEU A 151 23.89 3.95 5.12
CA LEU A 151 23.46 3.05 4.05
C LEU A 151 22.56 3.76 3.02
N LEU A 152 21.89 4.85 3.42
CA LEU A 152 20.88 5.53 2.63
C LEU A 152 21.47 6.57 1.68
N ASP A 153 20.84 6.73 0.51
CA ASP A 153 21.14 7.85 -0.37
C ASP A 153 20.45 9.12 0.15
N GLY A 154 21.12 10.28 0.03
CA GLY A 154 20.68 11.56 0.58
C GLY A 154 19.35 12.10 0.01
N SER A 155 18.74 11.39 -0.94
CA SER A 155 17.43 11.68 -1.52
C SER A 155 16.27 11.26 -0.61
N ASP A 156 16.47 10.31 0.33
CA ASP A 156 15.44 9.90 1.30
C ASP A 156 15.20 10.95 2.42
N PHE A 157 15.87 12.11 2.37
CA PHE A 157 15.64 13.28 3.24
C PHE A 157 14.35 14.05 2.95
N LEU A 158 13.32 13.45 2.33
CA LEU A 158 12.01 14.09 2.18
C LEU A 158 11.29 14.14 3.54
N ALA A 159 11.68 15.13 4.35
CA ALA A 159 10.97 15.55 5.53
C ALA A 159 9.53 15.96 5.15
N PRO A 160 8.48 15.35 5.73
CA PRO A 160 7.12 15.80 5.50
C PRO A 160 6.94 17.22 6.06
N LEU A 161 6.24 18.06 5.29
CA LEU A 161 5.78 19.38 5.71
C LEU A 161 4.86 19.22 6.92
N VAL A 162 5.30 19.68 8.09
CA VAL A 162 4.54 19.72 9.33
C VAL A 162 3.26 20.56 9.12
N PRO A 163 2.05 19.98 9.19
CA PRO A 163 0.82 20.76 9.25
C PRO A 163 0.61 21.24 10.69
N THR A 164 0.36 22.54 10.85
CA THR A 164 -0.12 23.12 12.10
C THR A 164 -1.55 22.68 12.41
N TYR A 165 -1.73 22.02 13.55
CA TYR A 165 -3.01 21.52 14.06
C TYR A 165 -3.87 22.63 14.72
N ILE A 166 -5.19 22.55 14.53
CA ILE A 166 -6.21 23.22 15.33
C ILE A 166 -7.09 22.12 15.95
N GLU A 167 -7.14 22.06 17.28
CA GLU A 167 -7.98 21.14 18.04
C GLU A 167 -9.47 21.37 17.75
N SER A 168 -10.17 20.31 17.34
CA SER A 168 -11.62 20.20 17.50
C SER A 168 -11.95 18.94 18.30
N LEU A 169 -12.47 19.15 19.51
CA LEU A 169 -12.97 18.08 20.38
C LEU A 169 -14.32 17.56 19.85
N PRO A 170 -14.58 16.25 19.91
CA PRO A 170 -15.88 15.67 19.55
C PRO A 170 -16.96 16.16 20.50
N ARG A 171 -18.12 16.55 19.96
CA ARG A 171 -19.31 16.91 20.76
C ARG A 171 -20.21 15.68 20.92
N ALA A 172 -20.57 15.41 22.16
CA ALA A 172 -21.40 14.28 22.61
C ALA A 172 -22.90 14.41 22.25
N SER A 173 -23.22 14.86 21.05
CA SER A 173 -24.61 15.15 20.67
C SER A 173 -24.97 14.68 19.27
N ASP A 174 -24.71 13.42 18.91
CA ASP A 174 -25.21 12.83 17.65
C ASP A 174 -25.46 11.31 17.78
N TYR A 175 -26.30 10.93 18.75
CA TYR A 175 -26.97 9.63 18.71
C TYR A 175 -28.04 9.62 17.61
N ALA A 176 -28.09 8.57 16.78
CA ALA A 176 -29.36 7.94 16.39
C ALA A 176 -29.17 6.48 15.93
N LEU A 177 -29.46 5.57 16.84
CA LEU A 177 -29.80 4.18 16.55
C LEU A 177 -31.09 4.17 15.71
N ALA A 178 -31.08 3.53 14.53
CA ALA A 178 -32.30 3.24 13.79
C ALA A 178 -32.34 1.76 13.38
N ALA A 179 -33.04 0.98 14.20
CA ALA A 179 -33.63 -0.29 13.80
C ALA A 179 -35.04 -0.01 13.26
N GLY A 180 -35.28 -0.31 11.98
CA GLY A 180 -36.59 -0.52 11.36
C GLY A 180 -37.44 0.73 11.05
N ASP A 181 -37.60 1.03 9.75
CA ASP A 181 -38.90 1.03 9.06
C ASP A 181 -38.66 1.32 7.57
N GLU A 182 -38.83 0.31 6.70
CA GLU A 182 -38.81 0.48 5.25
C GLU A 182 -40.13 1.12 4.78
N SER A 183 -40.39 2.35 5.21
CA SER A 183 -41.42 3.19 4.61
C SER A 183 -40.83 3.85 3.36
N GLY A 184 -40.71 3.07 2.28
CA GLY A 184 -40.26 3.57 0.97
C GLY A 184 -41.14 4.73 0.50
N THR A 185 -40.51 5.83 0.09
CA THR A 185 -41.18 6.96 -0.58
C THR A 185 -41.94 6.40 -1.78
N ALA A 186 -43.28 6.51 -1.75
CA ALA A 186 -44.13 5.97 -2.81
C ALA A 186 -43.69 6.52 -4.18
N GLY A 187 -43.08 5.66 -5.03
CA GLY A 187 -42.60 6.02 -6.36
C GLY A 187 -41.12 5.74 -6.65
N THR A 188 -40.33 5.32 -5.65
CA THR A 188 -38.92 4.91 -5.83
C THR A 188 -38.80 3.39 -5.91
N LEU A 189 -38.21 2.87 -6.98
CA LEU A 189 -37.95 1.44 -7.20
C LEU A 189 -36.44 1.20 -7.34
N VAL A 190 -35.87 0.35 -6.50
CA VAL A 190 -34.47 -0.12 -6.67
C VAL A 190 -34.45 -1.22 -7.73
N LEU A 191 -33.78 -0.95 -8.85
CA LEU A 191 -33.65 -1.88 -9.99
C LEU A 191 -32.53 -2.90 -9.79
N ALA A 192 -31.42 -2.47 -9.16
CA ALA A 192 -30.27 -3.31 -8.85
C ALA A 192 -29.42 -2.65 -7.76
N ARG A 193 -28.57 -3.45 -7.11
CA ARG A 193 -27.56 -2.98 -6.16
C ARG A 193 -26.33 -3.88 -6.22
N GLY A 194 -25.19 -3.35 -5.80
CA GLY A 194 -23.97 -4.12 -5.69
C GLY A 194 -23.00 -3.52 -4.68
N THR A 195 -22.04 -4.35 -4.27
CA THR A 195 -20.94 -3.96 -3.39
C THR A 195 -19.63 -4.52 -3.95
N GLY A 196 -18.52 -3.87 -3.67
CA GLY A 196 -17.20 -4.32 -4.10
C GLY A 196 -16.05 -3.47 -3.56
N GLY A 197 -14.84 -3.95 -3.80
CA GLY A 197 -13.61 -3.25 -3.47
C GLY A 197 -13.15 -2.32 -4.59
N TRP A 198 -11.95 -1.77 -4.43
CA TRP A 198 -11.33 -0.88 -5.40
C TRP A 198 -9.84 -1.19 -5.57
N ASP A 199 -9.22 -0.67 -6.62
CA ASP A 199 -7.77 -0.80 -6.83
C ASP A 199 -7.05 0.30 -6.05
N TRP A 200 -6.40 -0.06 -4.95
CA TRP A 200 -5.69 0.86 -4.07
C TRP A 200 -4.68 1.76 -4.78
N ARG A 201 -4.18 1.36 -5.96
CA ARG A 201 -3.23 2.16 -6.75
C ARG A 201 -3.88 3.34 -7.46
N ARG A 202 -5.20 3.45 -7.47
CA ARG A 202 -5.94 4.49 -8.22
C ARG A 202 -6.28 5.73 -7.40
N CYS A 203 -6.00 5.74 -6.10
CA CYS A 203 -6.15 6.91 -5.24
C CYS A 203 -4.92 7.04 -4.31
N PRO A 204 -4.54 8.26 -3.92
CA PRO A 204 -3.59 8.46 -2.83
C PRO A 204 -4.05 7.77 -1.52
N PRO A 205 -3.11 7.39 -0.64
CA PRO A 205 -3.44 6.93 0.70
C PRO A 205 -4.24 7.98 1.48
N GLY A 206 -5.08 7.53 2.40
CA GLY A 206 -5.84 8.44 3.28
C GLY A 206 -7.16 8.97 2.74
N LEU A 207 -7.62 8.53 1.55
CA LEU A 207 -8.88 9.03 0.96
C LEU A 207 -10.05 8.04 1.02
N VAL A 208 -9.81 6.77 0.71
CA VAL A 208 -10.85 5.74 0.58
C VAL A 208 -10.54 4.58 1.53
N ASP A 209 -11.58 4.03 2.16
CA ASP A 209 -11.48 2.85 3.03
C ASP A 209 -10.93 1.64 2.26
N ALA A 210 -10.02 0.88 2.87
CA ALA A 210 -9.34 -0.21 2.19
C ALA A 210 -10.16 -1.52 2.02
N SER A 211 -11.38 -1.60 2.57
CA SER A 211 -12.21 -2.81 2.55
C SER A 211 -12.56 -3.29 1.13
N GLU A 212 -12.79 -4.60 0.97
CA GLU A 212 -13.39 -5.16 -0.26
C GLU A 212 -14.88 -4.87 -0.38
N SER A 213 -15.46 -4.18 0.59
CA SER A 213 -16.85 -3.72 0.56
C SER A 213 -16.97 -2.20 0.57
N ALA A 214 -15.85 -1.48 0.38
CA ALA A 214 -15.82 -0.02 0.47
C ALA A 214 -16.73 0.67 -0.56
N VAL A 215 -16.96 0.07 -1.72
CA VAL A 215 -17.83 0.61 -2.77
C VAL A 215 -19.19 -0.07 -2.70
N SER A 216 -20.25 0.70 -2.55
CA SER A 216 -21.63 0.23 -2.69
C SER A 216 -22.38 1.10 -3.68
N TRP A 217 -23.32 0.52 -4.42
CA TRP A 217 -24.09 1.26 -5.40
C TRP A 217 -25.49 0.71 -5.55
N GLN A 218 -26.38 1.58 -6.02
CA GLN A 218 -27.78 1.28 -6.28
C GLN A 218 -28.20 1.92 -7.60
N LEU A 219 -28.95 1.17 -8.38
CA LEU A 219 -29.72 1.68 -9.51
C LEU A 219 -31.13 1.97 -9.04
N ILE A 220 -31.52 3.22 -9.05
CA ILE A 220 -32.80 3.69 -8.52
C ILE A 220 -33.62 4.23 -9.68
N ARG A 221 -34.91 3.90 -9.71
CA ARG A 221 -35.88 4.49 -10.61
C ARG A 221 -36.89 5.30 -9.82
N HIS A 222 -36.98 6.59 -10.12
CA HIS A 222 -37.94 7.50 -9.50
C HIS A 222 -38.60 8.36 -10.58
N ALA A 223 -39.93 8.42 -10.59
CA ALA A 223 -40.72 9.20 -11.55
C ALA A 223 -40.33 8.99 -13.04
N GLY A 224 -39.88 7.79 -13.41
CA GLY A 224 -39.46 7.43 -14.78
C GLY A 224 -38.00 7.73 -15.11
N ALA A 225 -37.30 8.52 -14.30
CA ALA A 225 -35.85 8.70 -14.39
C ALA A 225 -35.12 7.52 -13.72
N THR A 226 -33.96 7.15 -14.25
CA THR A 226 -33.11 6.09 -13.68
C THR A 226 -31.78 6.71 -13.27
N THR A 227 -31.41 6.60 -12.01
CA THR A 227 -30.16 7.15 -11.45
C THR A 227 -29.29 6.03 -10.94
N VAL A 228 -27.97 6.22 -11.03
CA VAL A 228 -26.99 5.41 -10.33
C VAL A 228 -26.48 6.23 -9.15
N ALA A 229 -26.68 5.73 -7.95
CA ALA A 229 -26.16 6.31 -6.71
C ALA A 229 -25.04 5.40 -6.18
N GLY A 230 -23.85 5.96 -6.03
CA GLY A 230 -22.67 5.30 -5.48
C GLY A 230 -22.29 5.90 -4.14
N ASN A 231 -22.02 5.04 -3.16
CA ASN A 231 -21.45 5.39 -1.87
C ASN A 231 -20.13 4.65 -1.72
N VAL A 232 -19.08 5.38 -1.38
CA VAL A 232 -17.74 4.84 -1.19
C VAL A 232 -17.28 5.21 0.22
N ALA A 233 -17.01 4.23 1.07
CA ALA A 233 -16.53 4.47 2.42
C ALA A 233 -15.23 5.30 2.38
N ALA A 234 -15.18 6.38 3.15
CA ALA A 234 -14.01 7.23 3.26
C ALA A 234 -12.99 6.60 4.22
N HIS A 235 -11.73 7.00 4.08
CA HIS A 235 -10.69 6.61 5.02
C HIS A 235 -11.05 7.07 6.46
N PRO A 236 -10.72 6.29 7.51
CA PRO A 236 -11.11 6.63 8.90
C PRO A 236 -10.62 8.00 9.37
N GLU A 237 -9.45 8.43 8.89
CA GLU A 237 -8.84 9.73 9.19
C GLU A 237 -8.90 10.67 7.98
N LEU A 238 -10.04 10.71 7.27
CA LEU A 238 -10.20 11.55 6.10
C LEU A 238 -9.90 13.04 6.44
N PRO A 239 -9.02 13.73 5.69
CA PRO A 239 -8.77 15.15 5.89
C PRO A 239 -10.04 15.98 5.69
N ALA A 240 -10.28 16.98 6.56
CA ALA A 240 -11.47 17.83 6.46
C ALA A 240 -11.48 18.74 5.22
N ASP A 241 -10.30 19.17 4.76
CA ASP A 241 -10.16 19.99 3.55
C ASP A 241 -9.35 19.24 2.49
N ILE A 242 -10.05 18.74 1.47
CA ILE A 242 -9.47 17.97 0.36
C ILE A 242 -9.49 18.84 -0.89
N PRO A 243 -8.31 19.18 -1.43
CA PRO A 243 -8.20 19.91 -2.69
C PRO A 243 -9.03 19.24 -3.80
N ALA A 244 -9.69 20.05 -4.63
CA ALA A 244 -10.59 19.54 -5.68
C ALA A 244 -9.92 18.51 -6.62
N HIS A 245 -8.61 18.66 -6.88
CA HIS A 245 -7.85 17.75 -7.75
C HIS A 245 -7.49 16.41 -7.09
N LEU A 246 -7.67 16.26 -5.78
CA LEU A 246 -7.47 15.00 -5.05
C LEU A 246 -8.79 14.29 -4.76
N ARG A 247 -9.94 14.88 -5.12
CA ARG A 247 -11.24 14.24 -4.88
C ARG A 247 -11.37 13.00 -5.75
N PRO A 248 -11.85 11.87 -5.19
CA PRO A 248 -12.07 10.66 -5.96
C PRO A 248 -13.27 10.81 -6.89
N TRP A 249 -13.23 10.06 -7.98
CA TRP A 249 -14.24 9.95 -9.02
C TRP A 249 -14.66 8.50 -9.15
N ALA A 250 -15.94 8.29 -9.45
CA ALA A 250 -16.47 7.01 -9.86
C ALA A 250 -16.55 6.96 -11.38
N HIS A 251 -15.77 6.06 -11.98
CA HIS A 251 -15.95 5.67 -13.38
C HIS A 251 -17.01 4.58 -13.45
N ILE A 252 -18.05 4.82 -14.23
CA ILE A 252 -19.24 3.97 -14.30
C ILE A 252 -19.37 3.39 -15.70
N ASP A 253 -19.16 2.08 -15.80
CA ASP A 253 -19.40 1.29 -17.02
C ASP A 253 -20.74 0.57 -16.91
N THR A 254 -21.64 0.90 -17.83
CA THR A 254 -22.99 0.33 -17.91
C THR A 254 -23.12 -0.81 -18.94
N GLY A 255 -22.01 -1.19 -19.59
CA GLY A 255 -21.95 -2.08 -20.76
C GLY A 255 -22.51 -1.46 -22.06
N ARG A 256 -23.14 -0.27 -21.97
CA ARG A 256 -23.71 0.48 -23.10
C ARG A 256 -23.14 1.89 -23.23
N GLY A 257 -22.38 2.32 -22.23
CA GLY A 257 -21.78 3.64 -22.12
C GLY A 257 -20.98 3.74 -20.83
N GLU A 258 -19.97 4.59 -20.90
CA GLU A 258 -19.03 4.87 -19.82
C GLU A 258 -19.04 6.37 -19.55
N PHE A 259 -18.97 6.75 -18.28
CA PHE A 259 -18.87 8.15 -17.86
C PHE A 259 -18.29 8.24 -16.46
N ASP A 260 -17.73 9.39 -16.13
CA ASP A 260 -17.16 9.68 -14.82
C ASP A 260 -18.08 10.60 -14.01
N THR A 261 -18.13 10.37 -12.71
CA THR A 261 -18.89 11.16 -11.74
C THR A 261 -17.96 11.56 -10.60
N GLU A 262 -17.82 12.86 -10.35
CA GLU A 262 -17.08 13.36 -9.19
C GLU A 262 -17.79 12.90 -7.90
N LEU A 263 -17.02 12.38 -6.94
CA LEU A 263 -17.55 12.05 -5.63
C LEU A 263 -17.37 13.22 -4.67
N ARG A 264 -18.44 13.56 -3.95
CA ARG A 264 -18.42 14.57 -2.89
C ARG A 264 -18.28 13.91 -1.53
N ALA A 265 -17.43 14.45 -0.67
CA ALA A 265 -17.33 14.02 0.72
C ALA A 265 -18.64 14.37 1.46
N ALA A 266 -19.13 13.43 2.24
CA ALA A 266 -20.27 13.55 3.14
C ALA A 266 -19.95 12.70 4.38
N ASP A 267 -19.50 13.35 5.45
CA ASP A 267 -19.08 12.71 6.70
C ASP A 267 -18.03 11.61 6.46
N ASP A 268 -18.39 10.34 6.69
CA ASP A 268 -17.54 9.15 6.54
C ASP A 268 -17.64 8.49 5.16
N THR A 269 -18.30 9.14 4.20
CA THR A 269 -18.64 8.55 2.90
C THR A 269 -18.43 9.53 1.75
N TRP A 270 -17.92 9.03 0.64
CA TRP A 270 -17.92 9.70 -0.65
C TRP A 270 -19.19 9.33 -1.43
N ILE A 271 -19.97 10.32 -1.84
CA ILE A 271 -21.25 10.13 -2.52
C ILE A 271 -21.16 10.63 -3.96
N GLY A 272 -21.64 9.84 -4.91
CA GLY A 272 -21.81 10.23 -6.30
C GLY A 272 -23.18 9.81 -6.81
N GLU A 273 -23.85 10.68 -7.56
CA GLU A 273 -25.12 10.36 -8.22
C GLU A 273 -25.10 10.88 -9.65
N SER A 274 -25.56 10.04 -10.58
CA SER A 274 -25.64 10.36 -11.99
C SER A 274 -26.88 9.79 -12.66
N ASP A 275 -27.48 10.57 -13.55
CA ASP A 275 -28.62 10.15 -14.36
C ASP A 275 -28.18 9.23 -15.50
N LEU A 276 -28.91 8.12 -15.69
CA LEU A 276 -28.69 7.20 -16.78
C LEU A 276 -29.63 7.48 -17.94
N ALA A 277 -29.05 7.77 -19.10
CA ALA A 277 -29.80 7.99 -20.35
C ALA A 277 -30.55 6.74 -20.84
N THR A 278 -30.08 5.54 -20.49
CA THR A 278 -30.71 4.27 -20.88
C THR A 278 -30.76 3.28 -19.72
N THR A 279 -31.79 2.44 -19.70
CA THR A 279 -31.86 1.31 -18.77
C THR A 279 -30.76 0.30 -19.05
N THR A 280 -29.96 0.01 -18.02
CA THR A 280 -28.99 -1.08 -18.00
C THR A 280 -29.26 -2.01 -16.81
N SER A 281 -28.75 -3.24 -16.90
CA SER A 281 -28.75 -4.23 -15.84
C SER A 281 -27.33 -4.61 -15.37
N ALA A 282 -26.29 -4.09 -16.03
CA ALA A 282 -24.89 -4.32 -15.67
C ALA A 282 -24.26 -2.97 -15.36
N VAL A 283 -23.75 -2.82 -14.13
CA VAL A 283 -23.04 -1.63 -13.68
C VAL A 283 -21.75 -2.09 -13.03
N ARG A 284 -20.63 -1.56 -13.52
CA ARG A 284 -19.32 -1.69 -12.92
C ARG A 284 -18.87 -0.31 -12.50
N ILE A 285 -18.47 -0.18 -11.24
CA ILE A 285 -17.95 1.07 -10.68
C ILE A 285 -16.49 0.85 -10.34
N THR A 286 -15.63 1.75 -10.81
CA THR A 286 -14.22 1.81 -10.41
C THR A 286 -13.92 3.18 -9.83
N ILE A 287 -13.21 3.21 -8.71
CA ILE A 287 -12.85 4.44 -8.00
C ILE A 287 -11.44 4.85 -8.41
N HIS A 288 -11.26 6.13 -8.69
CA HIS A 288 -9.95 6.68 -9.04
C HIS A 288 -9.86 8.17 -8.72
N VAL A 289 -8.65 8.69 -8.56
CA VAL A 289 -8.35 10.12 -8.64
C VAL A 289 -7.76 10.39 -10.03
N PRO A 290 -8.31 11.34 -10.80
CA PRO A 290 -7.76 11.68 -12.11
C PRO A 290 -6.27 12.02 -12.07
N GLY A 291 -5.48 11.38 -12.92
CA GLY A 291 -4.02 11.55 -12.96
C GLY A 291 -3.24 10.76 -11.91
N PHE A 292 -3.89 9.92 -11.09
CA PHE A 292 -3.24 9.07 -10.11
C PHE A 292 -3.27 7.58 -10.52
N GLY A 293 -2.16 6.88 -10.25
CA GLY A 293 -2.05 5.44 -10.46
C GLY A 293 -1.38 5.03 -11.77
N PRO A 294 -1.34 3.71 -12.05
CA PRO A 294 -0.64 3.18 -13.21
C PRO A 294 -1.26 3.68 -14.52
N ILE A 295 -0.42 4.17 -15.42
CA ILE A 295 -0.83 4.55 -16.77
C ILE A 295 -1.20 3.24 -17.52
N PRO A 296 -2.42 3.15 -18.10
CA PRO A 296 -2.92 1.93 -18.73
C PRO A 296 -1.98 1.29 -19.76
N ASP A 297 -1.16 2.10 -20.44
CA ASP A 297 -0.34 1.66 -21.59
C ASP A 297 1.12 1.28 -21.23
N THR A 298 1.58 1.51 -19.98
CA THR A 298 2.97 1.20 -19.59
C THR A 298 3.15 -0.16 -18.92
N ALA A 299 2.06 -0.87 -18.62
CA ALA A 299 2.09 -2.12 -17.86
C ALA A 299 2.43 -3.37 -18.69
N ASP A 300 2.36 -3.31 -20.03
CA ASP A 300 2.42 -4.50 -20.90
C ASP A 300 3.73 -4.67 -21.71
N ALA A 301 4.77 -3.85 -21.48
CA ALA A 301 5.95 -3.86 -22.36
C ALA A 301 7.20 -4.64 -21.88
N LEU A 302 7.22 -5.21 -20.67
CA LEU A 302 8.44 -5.81 -20.10
C LEU A 302 8.27 -7.20 -19.44
N SER A 303 7.48 -8.11 -20.01
CA SER A 303 7.61 -9.55 -19.67
C SER A 303 6.93 -10.47 -20.70
N ASP A 304 7.72 -11.34 -21.35
CA ASP A 304 7.25 -12.51 -22.14
C ASP A 304 6.84 -13.71 -21.23
N THR A 305 6.69 -13.49 -19.92
CA THR A 305 6.27 -14.51 -18.97
C THR A 305 4.83 -14.25 -18.58
N GLU A 306 3.90 -15.17 -18.88
CA GLU A 306 2.54 -15.14 -18.34
C GLU A 306 2.64 -15.04 -16.81
N PRO A 307 2.28 -13.89 -16.20
CA PRO A 307 2.42 -13.76 -14.77
C PRO A 307 1.37 -14.67 -14.12
N THR A 308 1.77 -15.37 -13.07
CA THR A 308 0.82 -15.93 -12.10
C THR A 308 0.21 -14.75 -11.36
N ILE A 309 -0.71 -14.03 -12.01
CA ILE A 309 -1.39 -12.88 -11.43
C ILE A 309 -2.30 -13.43 -10.33
N GLU A 310 -1.80 -13.46 -9.10
CA GLU A 310 -2.66 -13.48 -7.93
C GLU A 310 -3.69 -12.37 -8.12
N SER A 311 -4.98 -12.69 -8.07
CA SER A 311 -6.01 -11.69 -8.32
C SER A 311 -5.82 -10.52 -7.36
N ALA A 312 -5.94 -9.28 -7.84
CA ALA A 312 -5.71 -8.09 -7.01
C ALA A 312 -6.54 -8.11 -5.71
N ALA A 313 -7.74 -8.71 -5.74
CA ALA A 313 -8.57 -8.91 -4.54
C ALA A 313 -7.96 -9.91 -3.54
N THR A 314 -7.32 -10.98 -4.01
CA THR A 314 -6.61 -11.92 -3.14
C THR A 314 -5.43 -11.25 -2.45
N LEU A 315 -4.64 -10.47 -3.20
CA LEU A 315 -3.51 -9.72 -2.63
C LEU A 315 -3.99 -8.74 -1.54
N ARG A 316 -5.00 -7.92 -1.84
CA ARG A 316 -5.56 -6.97 -0.86
C ARG A 316 -6.10 -7.66 0.38
N ARG A 317 -6.80 -8.79 0.23
CA ARG A 317 -7.24 -9.62 1.37
C ARG A 317 -6.08 -10.03 2.27
N ARG A 318 -4.99 -10.54 1.68
CA ARG A 318 -3.81 -10.96 2.44
C ARG A 318 -3.12 -9.79 3.13
N ILE A 319 -3.08 -8.62 2.50
CA ILE A 319 -2.54 -7.39 3.11
C ILE A 319 -3.40 -6.96 4.31
N ARG A 320 -4.73 -7.00 4.20
CA ARG A 320 -5.61 -6.73 5.34
C ARG A 320 -5.43 -7.74 6.47
N GLU A 321 -5.38 -9.03 6.15
CA GLU A 321 -5.10 -10.10 7.14
C GLU A 321 -3.74 -9.88 7.84
N PHE A 322 -2.72 -9.45 7.08
CA PHE A 322 -1.40 -9.10 7.60
C PHE A 322 -1.47 -7.90 8.56
N ALA A 323 -2.14 -6.81 8.17
CA ALA A 323 -2.31 -5.63 9.03
C ALA A 323 -3.06 -5.96 10.32
N THR A 324 -4.17 -6.71 10.25
CA THR A 324 -4.89 -7.19 11.44
C THR A 324 -4.04 -8.10 12.33
N SER A 325 -3.17 -8.92 11.74
CA SER A 325 -2.21 -9.73 12.51
C SER A 325 -1.19 -8.86 13.24
N ARG A 326 -0.68 -7.81 12.59
CA ARG A 326 0.26 -6.88 13.19
C ARG A 326 -0.35 -6.05 14.32
N LEU A 327 -1.55 -5.52 14.15
CA LEU A 327 -2.24 -4.79 15.23
C LEU A 327 -2.49 -5.70 16.45
N ARG A 328 -2.92 -6.96 16.24
CA ARG A 328 -3.08 -7.93 17.34
C ARG A 328 -1.76 -8.22 18.07
N ARG A 329 -0.65 -8.29 17.33
CA ARG A 329 0.69 -8.43 17.91
C ARG A 329 1.08 -7.18 18.70
N ALA A 330 0.78 -5.98 18.19
CA ALA A 330 1.09 -4.70 18.83
C ALA A 330 0.31 -4.47 20.13
N ALA A 331 -0.90 -5.04 20.26
CA ALA A 331 -1.67 -5.04 21.50
C ALA A 331 -1.07 -5.95 22.60
N SER A 332 -0.18 -6.88 22.23
CA SER A 332 0.46 -7.80 23.18
C SER A 332 1.81 -7.24 23.63
N PRO A 333 2.23 -7.46 24.89
CA PRO A 333 3.56 -7.04 25.34
C PRO A 333 4.63 -7.69 24.47
N ALA A 334 5.52 -6.87 23.91
CA ALA A 334 6.58 -7.34 23.02
C ALA A 334 7.48 -8.35 23.73
N ALA A 335 7.81 -9.45 23.03
CA ALA A 335 8.89 -10.32 23.47
C ALA A 335 10.22 -9.57 23.32
N GLU A 336 11.13 -9.71 24.29
CA GLU A 336 12.43 -9.01 24.30
C GLU A 336 13.30 -9.32 23.06
N ASP A 337 13.09 -10.47 22.41
CA ASP A 337 13.83 -10.95 21.22
C ASP A 337 13.05 -10.79 19.89
N ASP A 338 12.12 -9.85 19.81
CA ASP A 338 11.40 -9.57 18.57
C ASP A 338 12.30 -8.91 17.51
N ALA A 339 12.73 -9.68 16.51
CA ALA A 339 13.54 -9.17 15.40
C ALA A 339 12.80 -8.16 14.51
N PHE A 340 11.47 -8.03 14.62
CA PHE A 340 10.68 -7.12 13.81
C PHE A 340 9.51 -6.52 14.63
N PRO A 341 9.83 -5.69 15.63
CA PRO A 341 8.85 -5.18 16.58
C PRO A 341 7.83 -4.24 15.90
N PRO A 342 6.62 -4.11 16.48
CA PRO A 342 5.65 -3.10 16.08
C PRO A 342 6.23 -1.69 16.07
N LEU A 343 5.80 -0.87 15.10
CA LEU A 343 6.05 0.56 15.08
C LEU A 343 5.29 1.25 16.22
N LEU A 344 5.73 2.43 16.66
CA LEU A 344 5.00 3.22 17.66
C LEU A 344 3.58 3.55 17.19
N ALA A 345 3.42 3.85 15.90
CA ALA A 345 2.10 4.09 15.30
C ALA A 345 1.19 2.86 15.41
N GLU A 346 1.71 1.65 15.25
CA GLU A 346 0.94 0.41 15.38
C GLU A 346 0.55 0.12 16.83
N ILE A 347 1.45 0.39 17.77
CA ILE A 347 1.18 0.25 19.21
C ILE A 347 0.08 1.24 19.63
N ALA A 348 0.14 2.49 19.16
CA ALA A 348 -0.89 3.48 19.43
C ALA A 348 -2.24 3.06 18.82
N ALA A 349 -2.26 2.65 17.55
CA ALA A 349 -3.46 2.20 16.86
C ALA A 349 -4.11 0.98 17.56
N ALA A 350 -3.30 0.02 18.00
CA ALA A 350 -3.78 -1.17 18.70
C ALA A 350 -4.37 -0.87 20.09
N ASN A 351 -3.94 0.20 20.76
CA ASN A 351 -4.47 0.61 22.06
C ASN A 351 -5.68 1.53 21.93
N GLY A 352 -5.73 2.38 20.90
CA GLY A 352 -6.86 3.29 20.66
C GLY A 352 -8.17 2.58 20.36
N ASP A 353 -8.12 1.38 19.78
CA ASP A 353 -9.30 0.54 19.49
C ASP A 353 -9.92 -0.09 20.76
N SER A 354 -9.26 0.04 21.93
CA SER A 354 -9.73 -0.52 23.21
C SER A 354 -10.64 0.40 24.02
N ASP A 355 -10.83 1.66 23.59
CA ASP A 355 -11.65 2.66 24.28
C ASP A 355 -13.11 2.72 23.81
N PHE A 356 -13.58 1.71 23.04
CA PHE A 356 -14.98 1.56 22.61
C PHE A 356 -15.78 0.57 23.46
#